data_AF-A0A323V855-F1
#
_entry.id   AF-A0A323V855-F1
#
_cell.length_a   1.000
_cell.length_b   1.000
_cell.length_c   1.000
_cell.angle_alpha   90.00
_cell.angle_beta   90.00
_cell.angle_gamma   90.00
#
_symmetry.space_group_name_H-M   'P 1'
#
loop_
_entity.id
_entity.type
_entity.pdbx_description
1 polymer ?
#
loop_
_entity_poly.entity_id
_entity_poly.type
_entity_poly.pdbx_seq_one_letter_code
_entity_poly.pdbx_strand_id
1 'polypeptide(L)'
;MSTTAPDPTELAAERARLRERHLCPAGERPASTARGLHHTALVSSDVETTIRFYQDVLGFPLTELIENRDYPGSSHFFFDIGNGNLLAFFDFPGLDVGPYAEVLGGLHHVAISVEPQRWDALVEKLTAAGIEHVVHSGVSVYFRDPDGARIELIADPLGEMYGEHVL
;
A
#
# COMPACT_ATOMS: atom_id res chain seq x y z
N MET A 1 13.20 21.70 22.84
CA MET A 1 12.44 22.84 22.28
C MET A 1 10.99 22.40 22.23
N SER A 2 10.10 23.08 22.96
CA SER A 2 8.67 22.75 22.97
C SER A 2 8.05 23.28 21.68
N THR A 3 7.93 22.43 20.66
CA THR A 3 7.15 22.75 19.46
C THR A 3 5.69 22.64 19.84
N THR A 4 5.04 23.77 20.07
CA THR A 4 3.58 23.84 20.23
C THR A 4 2.94 23.26 18.98
N ALA A 5 1.95 22.37 19.15
CA ALA A 5 1.24 21.79 18.01
C ALA A 5 0.59 22.93 17.18
N PRO A 6 0.65 22.87 15.84
CA PRO A 6 0.06 23.88 14.98
C PRO A 6 -1.47 23.98 15.19
N ASP A 7 -2.02 25.18 15.05
CA ASP A 7 -3.46 25.43 15.18
C ASP A 7 -4.23 24.73 14.03
N PRO A 8 -5.19 23.83 14.33
CA PRO A 8 -6.03 23.19 13.31
C PRO A 8 -6.72 24.16 12.34
N THR A 9 -7.04 25.37 12.79
CA THR A 9 -7.68 26.42 11.99
C THR A 9 -6.73 26.98 10.95
N GLU A 10 -5.49 27.29 11.34
CA GLU A 10 -4.44 27.73 10.42
C GLU A 10 -4.14 26.64 9.38
N LEU A 11 -4.06 25.38 9.81
CA LEU A 11 -3.87 24.24 8.91
C LEU A 11 -5.05 24.09 7.93
N ALA A 12 -6.29 24.34 8.36
CA ALA A 12 -7.47 24.30 7.51
C ALA A 12 -7.47 25.42 6.47
N ALA A 13 -7.14 26.64 6.89
CA ALA A 13 -6.99 27.79 6.00
C ALA A 13 -5.91 27.52 4.95
N GLU A 14 -4.78 26.94 5.35
CA GLU A 14 -3.71 26.59 4.43
C GLU A 14 -4.13 25.51 3.41
N ARG A 15 -4.84 24.46 3.84
CA ARG A 15 -5.41 23.46 2.93
C ARG A 15 -6.37 24.09 1.91
N ALA A 16 -7.22 25.03 2.35
CA ALA A 16 -8.13 25.73 1.47
C ALA A 16 -7.38 26.56 0.41
N ARG A 17 -6.34 27.31 0.84
CA ARG A 17 -5.46 28.08 -0.05
C ARG A 17 -4.79 27.19 -1.10
N LEU A 18 -4.23 26.05 -0.69
CA LEU A 18 -3.59 25.12 -1.61
C LEU A 18 -4.58 24.52 -2.61
N ARG A 19 -5.78 24.18 -2.15
CA ARG A 19 -6.86 23.67 -3.01
C ARG A 19 -7.25 24.69 -4.07
N GLU A 20 -7.53 25.92 -3.68
CA GLU A 20 -7.89 27.00 -4.61
C GLU A 20 -6.80 27.26 -5.65
N ARG A 21 -5.54 27.20 -5.23
CA ARG A 21 -4.41 27.49 -6.11
C ARG A 21 -4.07 26.36 -7.09
N HIS A 22 -4.25 25.11 -6.70
CA HIS A 22 -3.64 23.96 -7.40
C HIS A 22 -4.62 22.88 -7.86
N LEU A 23 -5.82 22.77 -7.26
CA LEU A 23 -6.76 21.71 -7.64
C LEU A 23 -7.59 22.14 -8.85
N CYS A 24 -7.23 21.64 -10.04
CA CYS A 24 -8.04 21.84 -11.23
C CYS A 24 -9.36 21.03 -11.17
N PRO A 25 -10.50 21.63 -11.56
CA PRO A 25 -11.76 20.90 -11.74
C PRO A 25 -11.58 19.71 -12.68
N ALA A 26 -12.31 18.60 -12.44
CA ALA A 26 -12.12 17.33 -13.16
C ALA A 26 -12.09 17.47 -14.69
N GLY A 27 -13.03 18.23 -15.27
CA GLY A 27 -13.11 18.46 -16.72
C GLY A 27 -12.05 19.41 -17.30
N GLU A 28 -11.24 20.06 -16.46
CA GLU A 28 -10.19 21.01 -16.86
C GLU A 28 -8.78 20.48 -16.56
N ARG A 29 -8.66 19.29 -15.96
CA ARG A 29 -7.38 18.65 -15.69
C ARG A 29 -6.67 18.31 -17.02
N PRO A 30 -5.37 18.62 -17.17
CA PRO A 30 -4.62 18.15 -18.33
C PRO A 30 -4.53 16.62 -18.31
N ALA A 31 -4.37 16.02 -19.49
CA ALA A 31 -4.10 14.59 -19.58
C ALA A 31 -2.77 14.25 -18.87
N SER A 32 -2.77 13.13 -18.13
CA SER A 32 -1.57 12.64 -17.47
C SER A 32 -0.54 12.17 -18.51
N THR A 33 0.74 12.44 -18.24
CA THR A 33 1.85 11.82 -18.97
C THR A 33 2.22 10.45 -18.40
N ALA A 34 1.72 10.11 -17.21
CA ALA A 34 1.94 8.83 -16.58
C ALA A 34 0.97 7.77 -17.12
N ARG A 35 1.39 6.50 -17.05
CA ARG A 35 0.57 5.35 -17.45
C ARG A 35 0.02 4.55 -16.25
N GLY A 36 0.16 5.10 -15.05
CA GLY A 36 -0.12 4.43 -13.78
C GLY A 36 1.15 4.00 -13.05
N LEU A 37 0.97 3.39 -11.89
CA LEU A 37 2.03 2.70 -11.16
C LEU A 37 2.45 1.47 -11.97
N HIS A 38 3.75 1.20 -12.10
CA HIS A 38 4.22 -0.03 -12.73
C HIS A 38 4.39 -1.16 -11.71
N HIS A 39 5.09 -0.87 -10.62
CA HIS A 39 5.29 -1.76 -9.49
C HIS A 39 5.74 -0.96 -8.26
N THR A 40 5.56 -1.53 -7.07
CA THR A 40 6.10 -1.03 -5.80
C THR A 40 6.97 -2.12 -5.20
N ALA A 41 8.16 -1.79 -4.69
CA ALA A 41 9.05 -2.74 -4.05
C ALA A 41 9.16 -2.47 -2.54
N LEU A 42 9.02 -3.50 -1.72
CA LEU A 42 9.19 -3.50 -0.27
C LEU A 42 10.37 -4.39 0.14
N VAL A 43 10.67 -4.42 1.44
CA VAL A 43 11.73 -5.25 2.01
C VAL A 43 11.09 -6.40 2.80
N SER A 44 11.62 -7.60 2.62
CA SER A 44 11.21 -8.83 3.30
C SER A 44 12.34 -9.32 4.20
N SER A 45 12.04 -9.64 5.46
CA SER A 45 13.00 -10.32 6.34
C SER A 45 13.05 -11.83 6.12
N ASP A 46 11.96 -12.41 5.62
CA ASP A 46 11.82 -13.84 5.34
C ASP A 46 10.92 -14.09 4.11
N VAL A 47 11.54 -14.58 3.03
CA VAL A 47 10.87 -14.74 1.71
C VAL A 47 9.67 -15.67 1.79
N GLU A 48 9.78 -16.81 2.50
CA GLU A 48 8.69 -17.78 2.57
C GLU A 48 7.49 -17.23 3.36
N THR A 49 7.74 -16.52 4.45
CA THR A 49 6.71 -15.86 5.25
C THR A 49 5.99 -14.80 4.45
N THR A 50 6.71 -13.97 3.69
CA THR A 50 6.11 -12.98 2.78
C THR A 50 5.27 -13.67 1.69
N ILE A 51 5.75 -14.76 1.09
CA ILE A 51 5.00 -15.53 0.09
C ILE A 51 3.70 -16.07 0.69
N ARG A 52 3.74 -16.74 1.84
CA ARG A 52 2.54 -17.29 2.48
C ARG A 52 1.53 -16.20 2.81
N PHE A 53 2.00 -15.03 3.24
CA PHE A 53 1.12 -13.91 3.54
C PHE A 53 0.43 -13.38 2.27
N TYR A 54 1.19 -12.95 1.27
CA TYR A 54 0.59 -12.31 0.09
C TYR A 54 -0.13 -13.29 -0.82
N GLN A 55 0.39 -14.52 -0.99
CA GLN A 55 -0.23 -15.52 -1.84
C GLN A 55 -1.34 -16.29 -1.14
N ASP A 56 -1.07 -16.86 0.03
CA ASP A 56 -2.01 -17.82 0.61
C ASP A 56 -3.11 -17.13 1.43
N VAL A 57 -2.75 -16.08 2.20
CA VAL A 57 -3.73 -15.28 2.96
C VAL A 57 -4.45 -14.30 2.03
N LEU A 58 -3.71 -13.42 1.33
CA LEU A 58 -4.34 -12.37 0.52
C LEU A 58 -4.78 -12.83 -0.89
N GLY A 59 -4.26 -13.95 -1.39
CA GLY A 59 -4.64 -14.49 -2.69
C GLY A 59 -3.96 -13.81 -3.89
N PHE A 60 -2.85 -13.10 -3.67
CA PHE A 60 -2.07 -12.44 -4.74
C PHE A 60 -1.01 -13.41 -5.26
N PRO A 61 -1.12 -13.92 -6.49
CA PRO A 61 -0.20 -14.96 -6.99
C PRO A 61 1.25 -14.47 -7.04
N LEU A 62 2.18 -15.30 -6.57
CA LEU A 62 3.60 -15.10 -6.86
C LEU A 62 3.83 -15.36 -8.36
N THR A 63 4.41 -14.39 -9.05
CA THR A 63 4.62 -14.42 -10.50
C THR A 63 6.06 -14.68 -10.89
N GLU A 64 7.00 -14.22 -10.09
CA GLU A 64 8.43 -14.36 -10.36
C GLU A 64 9.23 -14.32 -9.05
N LEU A 65 10.32 -15.08 -9.01
CA LEU A 65 11.32 -15.08 -7.93
C LEU A 65 12.68 -15.32 -8.58
N ILE A 66 13.53 -14.31 -8.52
CA ILE A 66 14.84 -14.28 -9.18
C ILE A 66 15.90 -13.75 -8.22
N GLU A 67 17.17 -13.91 -8.56
CA GLU A 67 18.25 -13.28 -7.81
C GLU A 67 18.23 -11.76 -8.03
N ASN A 68 18.40 -11.02 -6.95
CA ASN A 68 18.60 -9.58 -6.97
C ASN A 68 19.89 -9.25 -7.72
N ARG A 69 19.75 -8.52 -8.83
CA ARG A 69 20.88 -8.07 -9.67
C ARG A 69 21.95 -7.30 -8.88
N ASP A 70 21.53 -6.54 -7.87
CA ASP A 70 22.39 -5.56 -7.22
C ASP A 70 23.07 -6.13 -5.95
N TYR A 71 22.59 -7.27 -5.44
CA TYR A 71 23.12 -7.90 -4.23
C TYR A 71 23.15 -9.44 -4.39
N PRO A 72 24.32 -10.05 -4.66
CA PRO A 72 24.43 -11.49 -4.83
C PRO A 72 23.89 -12.26 -3.61
N GLY A 73 23.07 -13.29 -3.87
CA GLY A 73 22.41 -14.08 -2.86
C GLY A 73 21.14 -13.46 -2.25
N SER A 74 20.81 -12.21 -2.59
CA SER A 74 19.47 -11.64 -2.32
C SER A 74 18.50 -12.04 -3.44
N SER A 75 17.22 -12.08 -3.10
CA SER A 75 16.07 -12.40 -3.92
C SER A 75 15.36 -11.12 -4.33
N HIS A 76 14.76 -11.13 -5.51
CA HIS A 76 13.78 -10.16 -5.98
C HIS A 76 12.57 -10.92 -6.50
N PHE A 77 11.40 -10.71 -5.88
CA PHE A 77 10.22 -11.53 -6.15
C PHE A 77 8.95 -10.70 -6.17
N PHE A 78 7.93 -11.16 -6.91
CA PHE A 78 6.82 -10.32 -7.37
C PHE A 78 5.46 -11.01 -7.23
N PHE A 79 4.45 -10.28 -6.76
CA PHE A 79 3.06 -10.71 -6.72
C PHE A 79 2.20 -9.90 -7.71
N ASP A 80 1.26 -10.57 -8.38
CA ASP A 80 0.22 -9.91 -9.16
C ASP A 80 -0.85 -9.34 -8.23
N ILE A 81 -1.00 -8.01 -8.24
CA ILE A 81 -2.01 -7.28 -7.46
C ILE A 81 -3.13 -6.72 -8.33
N GLY A 82 -3.27 -7.21 -9.57
CA GLY A 82 -4.28 -6.79 -10.52
C GLY A 82 -3.88 -5.53 -11.31
N ASN A 83 -4.70 -5.19 -12.30
CA ASN A 83 -4.50 -4.01 -13.17
C ASN A 83 -3.12 -3.95 -13.87
N GLY A 84 -2.47 -5.11 -14.07
CA GLY A 84 -1.11 -5.18 -14.61
C GLY A 84 -0.05 -4.57 -13.68
N ASN A 85 -0.31 -4.53 -12.38
CA ASN A 85 0.60 -3.99 -11.37
C ASN A 85 1.22 -5.10 -10.53
N LEU A 86 2.46 -4.90 -10.13
CA LEU A 86 3.21 -5.85 -9.31
C LEU A 86 3.56 -5.25 -7.95
N LEU A 87 3.43 -6.06 -6.90
CA LEU A 87 4.05 -5.80 -5.61
C LEU A 87 5.31 -6.66 -5.52
N ALA A 88 6.47 -6.01 -5.46
CA ALA A 88 7.77 -6.65 -5.43
C ALA A 88 8.38 -6.61 -4.02
N PHE A 89 9.32 -7.51 -3.78
CA PHE A 89 10.07 -7.58 -2.54
C PHE A 89 11.53 -7.90 -2.80
N PHE A 90 12.40 -7.31 -1.99
CA PHE A 90 13.79 -7.72 -1.83
C PHE A 90 13.99 -8.30 -0.44
N ASP A 91 14.70 -9.42 -0.34
CA ASP A 91 15.36 -9.80 0.92
C ASP A 91 16.80 -9.26 0.93
N PHE A 92 17.45 -9.27 2.09
CA PHE A 92 18.87 -8.90 2.19
C PHE A 92 19.62 -9.80 3.18
N PRO A 93 19.94 -11.05 2.80
CA PRO A 93 20.58 -11.99 3.70
C PRO A 93 21.89 -11.44 4.27
N GLY A 94 22.01 -11.46 5.60
CA GLY A 94 23.17 -10.97 6.32
C GLY A 94 23.19 -9.45 6.59
N LEU A 95 22.19 -8.70 6.13
CA LEU A 95 22.00 -7.30 6.52
C LEU A 95 20.94 -7.19 7.62
N ASP A 96 21.23 -6.38 8.63
CA ASP A 96 20.23 -5.95 9.60
C ASP A 96 19.59 -4.64 9.11
N VAL A 97 18.41 -4.76 8.50
CA VAL A 97 17.63 -3.63 7.99
C VAL A 97 16.77 -2.95 9.06
N GLY A 98 16.71 -3.52 10.26
CA GLY A 98 15.85 -3.06 11.35
C GLY A 98 14.34 -3.25 11.07
N PRO A 99 13.48 -2.94 12.06
CA PRO A 99 12.03 -3.01 11.88
C PRO A 99 11.51 -1.85 11.02
N TYR A 100 10.33 -2.05 10.42
CA TYR A 100 9.59 -0.96 9.77
C TYR A 100 9.39 0.23 10.72
N ALA A 101 9.53 1.45 10.18
CA ALA A 101 9.24 2.70 10.87
C ALA A 101 8.45 3.66 9.98
N GLU A 102 7.36 4.21 10.51
CA GLU A 102 6.56 5.24 9.83
C GLU A 102 7.23 6.61 10.02
N VAL A 103 8.15 6.93 9.11
CA VAL A 103 8.99 8.14 9.17
C VAL A 103 8.98 8.89 7.85
N LEU A 104 9.39 10.16 7.86
CA LEU A 104 9.59 10.92 6.63
C LEU A 104 10.58 10.21 5.70
N GLY A 105 10.18 10.01 4.45
CA GLY A 105 10.94 9.25 3.45
C GLY A 105 10.69 7.73 3.47
N GLY A 106 9.96 7.23 4.47
CA GLY A 106 9.44 5.86 4.50
C GLY A 106 8.07 5.71 3.84
N LEU A 107 7.61 4.48 3.70
CA LEU A 107 6.25 4.16 3.27
C LEU A 107 5.26 4.56 4.38
N HIS A 108 4.13 5.18 4.03
CA HIS A 108 3.01 5.36 4.97
C HIS A 108 2.03 4.18 4.94
N HIS A 109 1.57 3.76 3.76
CA HIS A 109 0.92 2.48 3.48
C HIS A 109 0.86 2.20 1.97
N VAL A 110 0.56 0.95 1.59
CA VAL A 110 0.14 0.57 0.23
C VAL A 110 -1.34 0.19 0.26
N ALA A 111 -2.16 0.91 -0.50
CA ALA A 111 -3.57 0.55 -0.71
C ALA A 111 -3.71 -0.29 -1.98
N ILE A 112 -4.34 -1.46 -1.85
CA ILE A 112 -4.52 -2.43 -2.91
C ILE A 112 -6.03 -2.61 -3.16
N SER A 113 -6.44 -2.35 -4.40
CA SER A 113 -7.82 -2.52 -4.81
C SER A 113 -8.18 -4.01 -4.87
N VAL A 114 -9.34 -4.37 -4.32
CA VAL A 114 -9.88 -5.73 -4.36
C VAL A 114 -11.30 -5.72 -4.89
N GLU A 115 -11.72 -6.81 -5.52
CA GLU A 115 -13.09 -6.95 -6.00
C GLU A 115 -14.09 -6.86 -4.82
N PRO A 116 -15.15 -6.04 -4.90
CA PRO A 116 -16.16 -5.93 -3.84
C PRO A 116 -16.74 -7.28 -3.41
N GLN A 117 -16.88 -8.22 -4.35
CA GLN A 117 -17.44 -9.54 -4.08
C GLN A 117 -16.51 -10.44 -3.26
N ARG A 118 -15.21 -10.10 -3.15
CA ARG A 118 -14.23 -10.84 -2.36
C ARG A 118 -13.99 -10.24 -0.99
N TRP A 119 -14.59 -9.08 -0.70
CA TRP A 119 -14.35 -8.29 0.51
C TRP A 119 -14.49 -9.11 1.80
N ASP A 120 -15.68 -9.68 2.04
CA ASP A 120 -15.96 -10.42 3.27
C ASP A 120 -15.03 -11.62 3.45
N ALA A 121 -14.76 -12.35 2.35
CA ALA A 121 -13.87 -13.50 2.37
C ALA A 121 -12.41 -13.12 2.69
N LEU A 122 -11.93 -11.96 2.22
CA LEU A 122 -10.58 -11.48 2.53
C LEU A 122 -10.45 -11.06 3.99
N VAL A 123 -11.44 -10.34 4.54
CA VAL A 123 -11.47 -9.97 5.96
C VAL A 123 -11.56 -11.21 6.85
N GLU A 124 -12.35 -12.22 6.46
CA GLU A 124 -12.41 -13.50 7.17
C GLU A 124 -11.06 -14.23 7.15
N LYS A 125 -10.37 -14.26 6.01
CA LYS A 125 -9.03 -14.87 5.91
C LYS A 125 -8.01 -14.18 6.81
N LEU A 126 -8.01 -12.85 6.88
CA LEU A 126 -7.15 -12.10 7.81
C LEU A 126 -7.43 -12.52 9.26
N THR A 127 -8.71 -12.61 9.63
CA THR A 127 -9.15 -13.05 10.96
C THR A 127 -8.70 -14.49 11.25
N ALA A 128 -8.92 -15.41 10.31
CA ALA A 128 -8.58 -16.82 10.46
C ALA A 128 -7.05 -17.05 10.54
N ALA A 129 -6.27 -16.21 9.87
CA ALA A 129 -4.80 -16.21 9.95
C ALA A 129 -4.26 -15.53 11.23
N GLY A 130 -5.13 -14.98 12.08
CA GLY A 130 -4.73 -14.30 13.32
C GLY A 130 -4.07 -12.93 13.10
N ILE A 131 -4.31 -12.30 11.95
CA ILE A 131 -3.74 -11.00 11.61
C ILE A 131 -4.58 -9.89 12.26
N GLU A 132 -3.93 -9.05 13.08
CA GLU A 132 -4.56 -7.86 13.63
C GLU A 132 -4.90 -6.88 12.51
N HIS A 133 -6.16 -6.46 12.45
CA HIS A 133 -6.66 -5.57 11.41
C HIS A 133 -7.75 -4.64 11.94
N VAL A 134 -7.90 -3.49 11.31
CA VAL A 134 -8.91 -2.47 11.63
C VAL A 134 -9.75 -2.22 10.39
N VAL A 135 -11.00 -2.66 10.43
CA VAL A 135 -12.01 -2.32 9.41
C VAL A 135 -12.41 -0.87 9.62
N HIS A 136 -11.96 0.02 8.73
CA HIS A 136 -12.25 1.46 8.81
C HIS A 136 -13.66 1.77 8.28
N SER A 137 -14.11 1.04 7.27
CA SER A 137 -15.45 1.12 6.69
C SER A 137 -15.84 -0.22 6.07
N GLY A 138 -17.05 -0.32 5.52
CA GLY A 138 -17.50 -1.52 4.78
C GLY A 138 -16.73 -1.81 3.50
N VAL A 139 -15.77 -0.97 3.12
CA VAL A 139 -14.95 -1.11 1.90
C VAL A 139 -13.45 -0.93 2.16
N SER A 140 -13.00 -0.70 3.39
CA SER A 140 -11.58 -0.43 3.68
C SER A 140 -11.12 -1.05 5.01
N VAL A 141 -9.98 -1.74 4.97
CA VAL A 141 -9.38 -2.47 6.11
C VAL A 141 -7.88 -2.27 6.10
N TYR A 142 -7.34 -1.88 7.25
CA TYR A 142 -5.91 -1.69 7.46
C TYR A 142 -5.33 -2.81 8.31
N PHE A 143 -4.14 -3.27 7.97
CA PHE A 143 -3.35 -4.21 8.75
C PHE A 143 -1.86 -4.01 8.47
N ARG A 144 -1.02 -4.80 9.14
CA ARG A 144 0.41 -4.87 8.86
C ARG A 144 0.74 -6.21 8.19
N ASP A 145 1.66 -6.16 7.24
CA ASP A 145 2.29 -7.36 6.70
C ASP A 145 3.29 -7.96 7.72
N PRO A 146 3.95 -9.09 7.41
CA PRO A 146 4.90 -9.74 8.32
C PRO A 146 6.05 -8.85 8.78
N ASP A 147 6.46 -7.88 7.95
CA ASP A 147 7.59 -6.98 8.17
C ASP A 147 7.16 -5.61 8.72
N GLY A 148 5.86 -5.43 8.98
CA GLY A 148 5.28 -4.25 9.60
C GLY A 148 4.80 -3.17 8.63
N ALA A 149 4.98 -3.36 7.32
CA ALA A 149 4.48 -2.43 6.31
C ALA A 149 2.97 -2.34 6.41
N ARG A 150 2.46 -1.10 6.41
CA ARG A 150 1.02 -0.87 6.54
C ARG A 150 0.35 -1.13 5.19
N ILE A 151 -0.62 -2.02 5.18
CA ILE A 151 -1.40 -2.40 4.00
C ILE A 151 -2.85 -1.96 4.21
N GLU A 152 -3.47 -1.47 3.15
CA GLU A 152 -4.91 -1.26 3.04
C GLU A 152 -5.45 -2.15 1.91
N LEU A 153 -6.53 -2.89 2.18
CA LEU A 153 -7.38 -3.39 1.10
C LEU A 153 -8.56 -2.45 0.98
N ILE A 154 -8.85 -2.03 -0.26
CA ILE A 154 -9.98 -1.15 -0.57
C ILE A 154 -10.86 -1.76 -1.67
N ALA A 155 -12.16 -1.84 -1.42
CA ALA A 155 -13.14 -2.43 -2.33
C ALA A 155 -13.82 -1.40 -3.23
N ASP A 156 -13.51 -0.10 -3.09
CA ASP A 156 -13.99 0.91 -4.03
C ASP A 156 -13.39 0.68 -5.43
N PRO A 157 -14.13 1.00 -6.51
CA PRO A 157 -13.58 1.01 -7.86
C PRO A 157 -12.34 1.90 -7.97
N LEU A 158 -11.41 1.54 -8.87
CA LEU A 158 -10.27 2.40 -9.18
C LEU A 158 -10.75 3.79 -9.63
N GLY A 159 -10.20 4.84 -9.00
CA GLY A 159 -10.61 6.22 -9.26
C GLY A 159 -11.79 6.69 -8.42
N GLU A 160 -12.30 5.86 -7.53
CA GLU A 160 -13.27 6.22 -6.49
C GLU A 160 -12.65 6.08 -5.10
N MET A 161 -13.10 6.92 -4.16
CA MET A 161 -12.66 6.87 -2.77
C MET A 161 -13.80 7.29 -1.85
N TYR A 162 -14.24 6.37 -0.99
CA TYR A 162 -15.35 6.54 -0.06
C TYR A 162 -16.65 6.99 -0.74
N GLY A 163 -16.91 6.45 -1.93
CA GLY A 163 -18.08 6.78 -2.76
C GLY A 163 -17.97 8.07 -3.58
N GLU A 164 -16.85 8.78 -3.49
CA GLU A 164 -16.59 9.98 -4.30
C GLU A 164 -15.68 9.65 -5.49
N HIS A 165 -16.02 10.16 -6.66
CA HIS A 165 -15.20 10.00 -7.87
C HIS A 165 -14.04 11.00 -7.84
N VAL A 166 -12.80 10.49 -7.80
CA VAL A 166 -11.59 11.30 -7.64
C VAL A 166 -10.77 11.43 -8.92
N LEU A 167 -10.93 10.53 -9.90
CA LEU A 167 -10.21 10.56 -11.18
C LEU A 167 -11.10 10.83 -12.38
#